data_AF-A0AA36GVW9-F1
#
_entry.id   AF-A0AA36GVW9-F1
#
_cell.length_a   1.000
_cell.length_b   1.000
_cell.length_c   1.000
_cell.angle_alpha   90.00
_cell.angle_beta   90.00
_cell.angle_gamma   90.00
#
_symmetry.space_group_name_H-M   'P 1'
#
loop_
_entity.id
_entity.type
_entity.pdbx_description
1 polymer ?
#
loop_
_entity_poly.entity_id
_entity_poly.type
_entity_poly.pdbx_seq_one_letter_code
_entity_poly.pdbx_strand_id
1 'polypeptide(L)'
;MQGLRDEFQKVYSANDMVKFLYKASKIVLASHAAAVVLGILYVIPVIMITIGALNYKRCPVKKEIPVWLIVAGIMALIQLSVRFISKSKEWSSAITTIWGFVRLMLGLILLFWIILGSLWVYNAYGEVIYDNSDSENY
;
A
#
# COMPACT_ATOMS: atom_id res chain seq x y z
N MET A 1 -34.85 31.18 37.28
CA MET A 1 -33.77 30.17 37.43
C MET A 1 -34.05 28.88 36.67
N GLN A 2 -35.29 28.37 36.60
CA GLN A 2 -35.61 27.14 35.85
C GLN A 2 -35.53 27.31 34.32
N GLY A 3 -36.14 28.35 33.73
CA GLY A 3 -36.13 28.52 32.26
C GLY A 3 -34.73 28.67 31.63
N LEU A 4 -33.78 29.27 32.35
CA LEU A 4 -32.39 29.40 31.88
C LEU A 4 -31.69 28.04 31.82
N ARG A 5 -32.02 27.10 32.74
CA ARG A 5 -31.50 25.73 32.74
C ARG A 5 -31.99 24.94 31.53
N ASP A 6 -33.25 25.13 31.15
CA ASP A 6 -33.87 24.44 30.02
C ASP A 6 -33.26 24.89 28.68
N GLU A 7 -32.94 26.18 28.54
CA GLU A 7 -32.23 26.70 27.37
C GLU A 7 -30.79 26.17 27.27
N PHE A 8 -30.05 26.10 28.38
CA PHE A 8 -28.71 25.51 28.39
C PHE A 8 -28.72 24.02 28.06
N GLN A 9 -29.69 23.24 28.56
CA GLN A 9 -29.81 21.81 28.22
C GLN A 9 -30.10 21.60 26.72
N LYS A 10 -30.96 22.45 26.13
CA LYS A 10 -31.30 22.38 24.71
C LYS A 10 -30.09 22.64 23.81
N VAL A 11 -29.29 23.65 24.14
CA VAL A 11 -28.06 23.99 23.39
C VAL A 11 -26.97 22.95 23.60
N TYR A 12 -26.82 22.43 24.82
CA TYR A 12 -25.86 21.36 25.13
C TYR A 12 -26.15 20.08 24.33
N SER A 13 -27.42 19.68 24.25
CA SER A 13 -27.84 18.49 23.49
C SER A 13 -27.62 18.63 21.98
N ALA A 14 -27.96 19.79 21.39
CA ALA A 14 -27.79 20.02 19.95
C ALA A 14 -26.31 20.03 19.53
N ASN A 15 -25.45 20.71 20.29
CA ASN A 15 -24.02 20.79 19.98
C ASN A 15 -23.31 19.45 20.14
N ASP A 16 -23.70 18.65 21.14
CA ASP A 16 -23.16 17.30 21.29
C ASP A 16 -23.58 16.39 20.13
N MET A 17 -24.86 16.40 19.73
CA MET A 17 -25.32 15.61 18.58
C MET A 17 -24.57 15.97 17.30
N VAL A 18 -24.37 17.26 17.01
CA VAL A 18 -23.58 17.71 15.85
C VAL A 18 -22.13 17.24 15.95
N LYS A 19 -21.52 17.27 17.14
CA LYS A 19 -20.16 16.79 17.38
C LYS A 19 -20.04 15.28 17.18
N PHE A 20 -21.03 14.50 17.60
CA PHE A 20 -21.10 13.05 17.35
C PHE A 20 -21.24 12.76 15.85
N LEU A 21 -22.16 13.45 15.15
CA LEU A 21 -22.38 13.27 13.72
C LEU A 21 -21.15 13.67 12.89
N TYR A 22 -20.49 14.77 13.24
CA TYR A 22 -19.24 15.20 12.59
C TYR A 22 -18.09 14.21 12.81
N LYS A 23 -17.97 13.65 14.01
CA LYS A 23 -16.97 12.60 14.29
C LYS A 23 -17.29 11.32 13.52
N ALA A 24 -18.55 10.89 13.53
CA ALA A 24 -18.99 9.69 12.83
C ALA A 24 -18.80 9.82 11.30
N SER A 25 -19.19 10.95 10.72
CA SER A 25 -19.02 11.20 9.28
C SER A 25 -17.55 11.20 8.89
N LYS A 26 -16.68 11.84 9.69
CA LYS A 26 -15.22 11.78 9.51
C LYS A 26 -14.69 10.35 9.55
N ILE A 27 -15.15 9.54 10.50
CA ILE A 27 -14.71 8.14 10.63
C ILE A 27 -15.16 7.32 9.42
N VAL A 28 -16.41 7.46 8.99
CA VAL A 28 -16.95 6.72 7.83
C VAL A 28 -16.25 7.11 6.54
N LEU A 29 -16.04 8.41 6.32
CA LEU A 29 -15.35 8.92 5.14
C LEU A 29 -13.88 8.47 5.12
N ALA A 30 -13.20 8.55 6.27
CA ALA A 30 -11.82 8.07 6.40
C ALA A 30 -11.72 6.56 6.23
N SER A 31 -12.68 5.79 6.73
CA SER A 31 -12.72 4.33 6.59
C SER A 31 -12.90 3.91 5.13
N HIS A 32 -13.83 4.54 4.40
CA HIS A 32 -14.05 4.24 2.99
C HIS A 32 -12.86 4.65 2.14
N ALA A 33 -12.33 5.87 2.34
CA ALA A 33 -11.15 6.33 1.63
C ALA A 33 -9.94 5.41 1.89
N ALA A 34 -9.73 4.99 3.14
CA ALA A 34 -8.67 4.05 3.48
C ALA A 34 -8.87 2.68 2.81
N ALA A 35 -10.10 2.16 2.75
CA ALA A 35 -10.40 0.89 2.09
C ALA A 35 -10.10 0.94 0.58
N VAL A 36 -10.49 2.03 -0.10
CA VAL A 36 -10.22 2.23 -1.54
C VAL A 36 -8.72 2.33 -1.80
N VAL A 37 -8.00 3.13 -1.03
CA VAL A 37 -6.54 3.28 -1.16
C VAL A 37 -5.83 1.94 -0.91
N LEU A 38 -6.27 1.17 0.09
CA LEU A 38 -5.75 -0.16 0.34
C LEU A 38 -6.03 -1.10 -0.83
N GLY A 39 -7.24 -1.10 -1.39
CA GLY A 39 -7.57 -1.89 -2.57
C GLY A 39 -6.64 -1.61 -3.75
N ILE A 40 -6.40 -0.34 -4.07
CA ILE A 40 -5.49 0.07 -5.14
C ILE A 40 -4.05 -0.39 -4.83
N LEU A 41 -3.59 -0.24 -3.59
CA LEU A 41 -2.27 -0.71 -3.15
C LEU A 41 -2.09 -2.23 -3.28
N TYR A 42 -3.16 -3.03 -3.23
CA TYR A 42 -3.11 -4.48 -3.47
C TYR A 42 -3.08 -4.85 -4.95
N VAL A 43 -3.65 -4.02 -5.84
CA VAL A 43 -3.64 -4.29 -7.29
C VAL A 43 -2.23 -4.23 -7.85
N ILE A 44 -1.42 -3.25 -7.42
CA ILE A 44 -0.04 -3.08 -7.88
C ILE A 44 0.82 -4.35 -7.71
N PRO A 45 0.97 -4.95 -6.51
CA PRO A 45 1.79 -6.13 -6.32
C PRO A 45 1.22 -7.37 -7.01
N VAL A 46 -0.10 -7.46 -7.21
CA VAL A 46 -0.71 -8.53 -8.00
C VAL A 46 -0.26 -8.44 -9.46
N ILE A 47 -0.32 -7.23 -10.05
CA ILE A 47 0.15 -7.00 -11.42
C ILE A 47 1.64 -7.34 -11.54
N MET A 48 2.47 -6.96 -10.57
CA MET A 48 3.90 -7.31 -10.56
C MET A 48 4.12 -8.82 -10.62
N ILE A 49 3.39 -9.59 -9.81
CA ILE A 49 3.48 -11.05 -9.80
C ILE A 49 3.00 -11.62 -11.14
N THR A 50 1.90 -11.12 -11.70
CA THR A 50 1.36 -11.61 -12.98
C THR A 50 2.35 -11.36 -14.12
N ILE A 51 2.88 -10.15 -14.25
CA ILE A 51 3.85 -9.81 -15.30
C ILE A 51 5.12 -10.66 -15.16
N GLY A 52 5.63 -10.81 -13.92
CA GLY A 52 6.78 -11.65 -13.66
C GLY A 52 6.52 -13.12 -13.98
N ALA A 53 5.37 -13.67 -13.57
CA ALA A 53 5.02 -15.08 -13.83
C ALA A 53 4.88 -15.38 -15.32
N LEU A 54 4.21 -14.49 -16.08
CA LEU A 54 4.05 -14.63 -17.53
C LEU A 54 5.40 -14.62 -18.27
N ASN A 55 6.35 -13.81 -17.78
CA ASN A 55 7.65 -13.64 -18.42
C ASN A 55 8.76 -14.52 -17.81
N TYR A 56 8.48 -15.30 -16.76
CA TYR A 56 9.48 -16.06 -16.00
C TYR A 56 10.38 -16.96 -16.88
N LYS A 57 9.80 -17.61 -17.90
CA LYS A 57 10.56 -18.50 -18.80
C LYS A 57 10.86 -17.90 -20.17
N ARG A 58 10.22 -16.78 -20.51
CA ARG A 58 10.20 -16.23 -21.88
C ARG A 58 10.85 -14.86 -21.99
N CYS A 59 11.42 -14.32 -20.92
CA CYS A 59 12.06 -13.00 -20.97
C CYS A 59 13.38 -13.08 -21.77
N PRO A 60 13.46 -12.43 -22.94
CA PRO A 60 14.65 -12.48 -23.78
C PRO A 60 15.76 -11.56 -23.29
N VAL A 61 15.42 -10.56 -22.47
CA VAL A 61 16.36 -9.53 -22.02
C VAL A 61 17.14 -10.03 -20.80
N LYS A 62 16.48 -10.21 -19.65
CA LYS A 62 17.12 -10.70 -18.41
C LYS A 62 16.16 -11.55 -17.58
N LYS A 63 16.63 -12.71 -17.12
CA LYS A 63 15.83 -13.67 -16.31
C LYS A 63 15.62 -13.19 -14.88
N GLU A 64 16.44 -12.25 -14.44
CA GLU A 64 16.45 -11.65 -13.11
C GLU A 64 15.25 -10.70 -12.92
N ILE A 65 14.78 -10.05 -14.01
CA ILE A 65 13.67 -9.09 -13.96
C ILE A 65 12.35 -9.77 -13.56
N PRO A 66 11.90 -10.86 -14.22
CA PRO A 66 10.69 -11.58 -13.81
C PRO A 66 10.74 -12.09 -12.37
N VAL A 67 11.89 -12.62 -11.93
CA VAL A 67 12.09 -13.11 -10.56
C VAL A 67 11.98 -11.97 -9.55
N TRP A 68 12.59 -10.84 -9.86
CA TRP A 68 12.51 -9.63 -9.04
C TRP A 68 11.07 -9.17 -8.84
N LEU A 69 10.30 -9.07 -9.92
CA LEU A 69 8.89 -8.67 -9.93
C LEU A 69 8.04 -9.57 -9.03
N ILE A 70 8.24 -10.88 -9.10
CA ILE A 70 7.50 -11.86 -8.29
C ILE A 70 7.86 -11.71 -6.80
N VAL A 71 9.16 -11.70 -6.47
CA VAL A 71 9.62 -11.63 -5.07
C VAL A 71 9.20 -10.30 -4.42
N ALA A 72 9.35 -9.19 -5.13
CA ALA A 72 8.93 -7.88 -4.65
C ALA A 72 7.42 -7.80 -4.43
N GLY A 73 6.62 -8.32 -5.37
CA GLY A 73 5.16 -8.36 -5.26
C GLY A 73 4.69 -9.21 -4.08
N ILE A 74 5.26 -10.41 -3.88
CA ILE A 74 4.92 -11.28 -2.74
C ILE A 74 5.28 -10.62 -1.42
N MET A 75 6.48 -10.05 -1.30
CA MET A 75 6.91 -9.36 -0.08
C MET A 75 6.03 -8.15 0.25
N ALA A 76 5.61 -7.38 -0.76
CA ALA A 76 4.67 -6.28 -0.59
C ALA A 76 3.29 -6.76 -0.11
N LEU A 77 2.74 -7.84 -0.67
CA LEU A 77 1.48 -8.45 -0.22
C LEU A 77 1.57 -8.94 1.24
N ILE A 78 2.67 -9.60 1.60
CA ILE A 78 2.91 -10.05 2.98
C ILE A 78 2.91 -8.83 3.91
N GLN A 79 3.61 -7.75 3.59
CA GLN A 79 3.62 -6.56 4.45
C GLN A 79 2.26 -5.89 4.59
N LEU A 80 1.47 -5.82 3.51
CA LEU A 80 0.14 -5.24 3.52
C LEU A 80 -0.84 -6.08 4.37
N SER A 81 -0.83 -7.40 4.20
CA SER A 81 -1.70 -8.33 4.93
C SER A 81 -1.39 -8.34 6.43
N VAL A 82 -0.10 -8.35 6.75
CA VAL A 82 0.41 -8.22 8.10
C VAL A 82 -0.05 -6.93 8.80
N ARG A 83 0.02 -5.78 8.11
CA ARG A 83 -0.44 -4.50 8.68
C ARG A 83 -1.94 -4.56 9.00
N PHE A 84 -2.73 -5.19 8.12
CA PHE A 84 -4.15 -5.38 8.32
C PHE A 84 -4.45 -6.26 9.54
N ILE A 85 -3.80 -7.43 9.64
CA ILE A 85 -4.00 -8.37 10.77
C ILE A 85 -3.57 -7.72 12.09
N SER A 86 -2.43 -7.01 12.10
CA SER A 86 -1.91 -6.36 13.31
C SER A 86 -2.82 -5.25 13.86
N LYS A 87 -3.69 -4.66 13.03
CA LYS A 87 -4.66 -3.65 13.47
C LYS A 87 -5.86 -4.26 14.22
N SER A 88 -6.13 -5.55 14.00
CA SER A 88 -7.29 -6.25 14.57
C SER A 88 -7.00 -6.97 15.89
N LYS A 89 -5.73 -7.22 16.20
CA LYS A 89 -5.32 -8.00 17.37
C LYS A 89 -4.60 -7.10 18.37
N GLU A 90 -5.04 -7.17 19.62
CA GLU A 90 -4.34 -6.55 20.75
C GLU A 90 -3.24 -7.51 21.21
N TRP A 91 -2.01 -7.25 20.75
CA TRP A 91 -0.83 -8.05 21.11
C TRP A 91 -0.15 -7.46 22.34
N SER A 92 0.52 -8.31 23.13
CA SER A 92 1.35 -7.88 24.26
C SER A 92 2.42 -6.85 23.84
N SER A 93 2.69 -5.89 24.71
CA SER A 93 3.61 -4.74 24.50
C SER A 93 5.03 -5.13 24.04
N ALA A 94 5.54 -6.29 24.49
CA ALA A 94 6.85 -6.78 24.03
C ALA A 94 6.81 -7.27 22.58
N ILE A 95 5.73 -7.95 22.18
CA ILE A 95 5.56 -8.51 20.84
C ILE A 95 5.35 -7.38 19.82
N THR A 96 4.59 -6.33 20.16
CA THR A 96 4.37 -5.17 19.29
C THR A 96 5.66 -4.42 18.98
N THR A 97 6.56 -4.29 19.95
CA THR A 97 7.88 -3.66 19.77
C THR A 97 8.74 -4.44 18.79
N ILE A 98 8.88 -5.77 18.98
CA ILE A 98 9.61 -6.66 18.07
C ILE A 98 9.02 -6.61 16.66
N TRP A 99 7.70 -6.66 16.56
CA TRP A 99 6.96 -6.53 15.31
C TRP A 99 7.23 -5.21 14.58
N GLY A 100 7.40 -4.11 15.32
CA GLY A 100 7.82 -2.82 14.79
C GLY A 100 9.21 -2.87 14.15
N PHE A 101 10.19 -3.46 14.84
CA PHE A 101 11.54 -3.65 14.31
C PHE A 101 11.58 -4.54 13.07
N VAL A 102 10.88 -5.69 13.11
CA VAL A 102 10.76 -6.60 11.96
C VAL A 102 10.14 -5.88 10.77
N ARG A 103 9.09 -5.08 10.99
CA ARG A 103 8.44 -4.28 9.94
C ARG A 103 9.39 -3.24 9.34
N LEU A 104 10.20 -2.58 10.16
CA LEU A 104 11.19 -1.61 9.69
C LEU A 104 12.28 -2.29 8.85
N MET A 105 12.84 -3.39 9.36
CA MET A 105 13.85 -4.19 8.66
C MET A 105 13.34 -4.73 7.33
N LEU A 106 12.11 -5.27 7.31
CA LEU A 106 11.44 -5.71 6.09
C LEU A 106 11.17 -4.55 5.11
N GLY A 107 10.98 -3.34 5.62
CA GLY A 107 10.91 -2.13 4.77
C GLY A 107 12.25 -1.82 4.11
N LEU A 108 13.35 -1.85 4.86
CA LEU A 108 14.70 -1.58 4.34
C LEU A 108 15.15 -2.63 3.32
N ILE A 109 14.91 -3.91 3.60
CA ILE A 109 15.26 -4.98 2.65
C ILE A 109 14.44 -4.87 1.36
N LEU A 110 13.16 -4.47 1.45
CA LEU A 110 12.35 -4.18 0.27
C LEU A 110 12.89 -2.99 -0.51
N LEU A 111 13.28 -1.91 0.15
CA LEU A 111 13.85 -0.73 -0.53
C LEU A 111 15.14 -1.09 -1.25
N PHE A 112 16.03 -1.83 -0.59
CA PHE A 112 17.25 -2.33 -1.21
C PHE A 112 16.93 -3.21 -2.43
N TRP A 113 15.99 -4.14 -2.28
CA TRP A 113 15.54 -5.01 -3.37
C TRP A 113 14.94 -4.21 -4.53
N ILE A 114 14.16 -3.16 -4.25
CA ILE A 114 13.59 -2.27 -5.27
C ILE A 114 14.69 -1.55 -6.04
N ILE A 115 15.73 -1.07 -5.36
CA ILE A 115 16.87 -0.39 -5.99
C ILE A 115 17.61 -1.36 -6.92
N LEU A 116 17.92 -2.58 -6.46
CA LEU A 116 18.57 -3.59 -7.31
C LEU A 116 17.74 -3.94 -8.54
N GLY A 117 16.43 -4.12 -8.37
CA GLY A 117 15.55 -4.38 -9.51
C GLY A 117 15.48 -3.23 -10.48
N SER A 118 15.48 -2.00 -9.98
CA SER A 118 15.52 -0.80 -10.81
C SER A 118 16.79 -0.80 -11.66
N LEU A 119 17.94 -1.16 -11.09
CA LEU A 119 19.19 -1.33 -11.85
C LEU A 119 19.09 -2.43 -12.90
N TRP A 120 18.48 -3.58 -12.60
CA TRP A 120 18.28 -4.64 -13.60
C TRP A 120 17.40 -4.19 -14.75
N VAL A 121 16.32 -3.45 -14.46
CA VAL A 121 15.44 -2.86 -15.46
C VAL A 121 16.23 -1.85 -16.30
N TYR A 122 16.86 -0.85 -15.70
CA TYR A 122 17.63 0.16 -16.44
C TYR A 122 18.77 -0.42 -17.27
N ASN A 123 19.45 -1.45 -16.77
CA ASN A 123 20.50 -2.14 -17.51
C ASN A 123 19.92 -2.89 -18.72
N ALA A 124 18.75 -3.51 -18.58
CA ALA A 124 18.03 -4.13 -19.68
C ALA A 124 17.59 -3.12 -20.75
N TYR A 125 17.22 -1.90 -20.38
CA TYR A 125 16.91 -0.82 -21.33
C TYR A 125 18.09 -0.47 -22.25
N GLY A 126 19.34 -0.63 -21.77
CA GLY A 126 20.55 -0.38 -22.56
C GLY A 126 20.94 -1.50 -23.51
N GLU A 127 20.43 -2.72 -23.30
CA GLU A 127 20.73 -3.89 -24.14
C GLU A 127 19.69 -4.12 -25.25
N VAL A 128 18.50 -3.53 -25.15
CA VAL A 128 17.46 -3.67 -26.18
C VAL A 128 17.68 -2.67 -27.31
N ILE A 129 17.79 -3.19 -28.54
CA ILE A 129 17.75 -2.38 -29.76
C ILE A 129 16.30 -1.97 -29.97
N TYR A 130 15.99 -0.69 -29.78
CA TYR A 130 14.71 -0.14 -30.24
C TYR A 130 14.79 -0.07 -31.76
N ASP A 131 14.06 -0.94 -32.43
CA ASP A 131 13.82 -0.78 -33.85
C ASP A 131 13.01 0.51 -34.03
N ASN A 132 13.69 1.60 -34.40
CA ASN A 132 13.06 2.85 -34.79
C ASN A 132 12.30 2.57 -36.08
N SER A 133 11.08 2.06 -35.97
CA SER A 133 10.13 1.91 -37.07
C SER A 133 9.55 3.26 -37.54
N ASP A 134 10.20 4.37 -37.20
CA ASP A 134 9.84 5.74 -37.61
C ASP A 134 10.88 6.39 -38.55
N SER A 135 11.83 5.62 -39.13
CA SER A 135 12.81 6.18 -40.06
C SER A 135 12.90 5.51 -41.42
N GLU A 136 11.79 5.02 -41.98
CA GLU A 136 11.68 4.85 -43.45
C GLU A 136 10.23 4.65 -43.90
N ASN A 137 9.74 5.59 -44.73
CA ASN A 137 8.48 5.64 -45.50
C ASN A 137 7.27 6.36 -44.84
N TYR A 138 7.29 7.71 -44.81
CA TYR A 138 6.78 8.61 -45.86
C TYR A 138 6.94 10.08 -45.46
#